data_AF-A0A392MSH2-F1
#
_entry.id   AF-A0A392MSH2-F1
#
_cell.length_a   1.000
_cell.length_b   1.000
_cell.length_c   1.000
_cell.angle_alpha   90.00
_cell.angle_beta   90.00
_cell.angle_gamma   90.00
#
_symmetry.space_group_name_H-M   'P 1'
#
loop_
_entity.id
_entity.type
_entity.pdbx_description
1 polymer ?
#
loop_
_entity_poly.entity_id
_entity_poly.type
_entity_poly.pdbx_seq_one_letter_code
_entity_poly.pdbx_strand_id
1 'polypeptide(L)' 'ADLDSNPAVLGSIAGSAMMRKAASLAFSNKKRSTVTGDIIECLGKSLEDICPAGSCCL' A
#
# COMPACT_ATOMS: atom_id res chain seq x y z
N ALA A 1 -13.46 19.66 -0.65
CA ALA A 1 -12.63 19.14 0.44
C ALA A 1 -13.57 18.77 1.57
N ASP A 2 -13.97 17.51 1.63
CA ASP A 2 -14.29 16.86 2.90
C ASP A 2 -13.99 15.39 2.70
N LEU A 3 -12.69 15.11 2.73
CA LEU A 3 -12.26 13.79 3.14
C LEU A 3 -12.49 13.80 4.64
N ASP A 4 -13.71 13.43 5.04
CA ASP A 4 -14.18 13.36 6.42
C ASP A 4 -12.98 13.00 7.30
N SER A 5 -12.60 13.87 8.23
CA SER A 5 -11.38 13.73 9.06
C SER A 5 -11.45 12.52 10.00
N ASN A 6 -12.43 11.66 9.76
CA ASN A 6 -12.63 10.37 10.35
C ASN A 6 -11.42 9.46 10.05
N PRO A 7 -10.71 9.03 11.11
CA PRO A 7 -9.50 8.24 10.98
C PRO A 7 -9.76 6.88 10.32
N ALA A 8 -10.97 6.32 10.45
CA ALA A 8 -11.31 5.04 9.82
C ALA A 8 -11.46 5.17 8.30
N VAL A 9 -12.05 6.27 7.81
CA VAL A 9 -12.15 6.56 6.38
C VAL A 9 -10.76 6.79 5.80
N LEU A 10 -9.94 7.62 6.46
CA LEU A 10 -8.55 7.87 6.08
C LEU A 10 -7.72 6.57 6.05
N GLY A 11 -7.84 5.74 7.09
CA GLY A 11 -7.16 4.44 7.16
C GLY A 11 -7.60 3.49 6.04
N SER A 12 -8.89 3.46 5.72
CA SER A 12 -9.42 2.64 4.63
C SER A 12 -8.89 3.06 3.26
N ILE A 13 -8.77 4.38 3.02
CA ILE A 13 -8.22 4.93 1.79
C ILE A 13 -6.72 4.65 1.70
N ALA A 14 -5.97 4.87 2.78
CA ALA A 14 -4.55 4.56 2.86
C ALA A 14 -4.29 3.07 2.60
N GLY A 15 -5.05 2.17 3.24
CA GLY A 15 -4.98 0.73 3.02
C GLY A 15 -5.31 0.34 1.58
N SER A 16 -6.35 0.93 0.99
CA SER A 16 -6.74 0.69 -0.41
C SER A 16 -5.70 1.19 -1.41
N ALA A 17 -5.01 2.30 -1.11
CA ALA A 17 -3.91 2.81 -1.91
C ALA A 17 -2.69 1.88 -1.82
N MET A 18 -2.32 1.48 -0.60
CA MET A 18 -1.23 0.54 -0.34
C MET A 18 -1.45 -0.79 -1.07
N MET A 19 -2.64 -1.38 -0.98
CA MET A 19 -2.96 -2.66 -1.59
C MET A 19 -2.85 -2.60 -3.12
N ARG A 20 -3.31 -1.51 -3.74
CA ARG A 20 -3.15 -1.29 -5.19
C ARG A 20 -1.68 -1.16 -5.60
N LYS A 21 -0.86 -0.48 -4.81
CA LYS A 21 0.59 -0.35 -5.00
C LYS A 21 1.29 -1.71 -4.93
N ALA A 22 0.97 -2.51 -3.91
CA ALA A 22 1.50 -3.85 -3.73
C ALA A 22 1.10 -4.79 -4.86
N ALA A 23 -0.16 -4.74 -5.30
CA ALA A 23 -0.62 -5.50 -6.45
C ALA A 23 0.13 -5.10 -7.72
N SER A 24 0.28 -3.80 -7.99
CA SER A 24 1.04 -3.30 -9.15
C SER A 24 2.49 -3.80 -9.14
N LEU A 25 3.15 -3.77 -7.98
CA LEU A 25 4.51 -4.26 -7.82
C LEU A 25 4.60 -5.78 -8.04
N ALA A 26 3.69 -6.55 -7.44
CA ALA A 26 3.63 -8.00 -7.61
C ALA A 26 3.39 -8.38 -9.09
N PHE A 27 2.45 -7.70 -9.76
CA PHE A 27 2.18 -7.87 -11.19
C PHE A 27 3.37 -7.50 -12.06
N SER A 28 4.13 -6.45 -11.74
CA SER A 28 5.33 -6.09 -12.50
C SER A 28 6.38 -7.21 -12.47
N ASN A 29 6.49 -7.93 -11.35
CA ASN A 29 7.48 -8.98 -11.15
C ASN A 29 7.03 -10.36 -11.67
N LYS A 30 5.80 -10.77 -11.35
CA LYS A 30 5.27 -12.12 -11.61
C LYS A 30 4.28 -12.18 -12.78
N LYS A 31 3.82 -11.03 -13.29
CA LYS A 31 2.88 -10.89 -14.43
C LYS A 31 1.66 -11.81 -14.28
N ARG A 32 1.46 -12.73 -15.22
CA ARG A 32 0.35 -13.70 -15.23
C ARG A 32 0.45 -14.79 -14.16
N SER A 33 1.62 -14.95 -13.52
CA SER A 33 1.83 -15.92 -12.45
C SER A 33 1.59 -15.34 -11.04
N THR A 34 1.16 -14.08 -10.96
CA THR A 34 0.90 -13.40 -9.68
C THR A 34 -0.23 -14.10 -8.93
N VAL A 35 0.05 -14.56 -7.73
CA VAL A 35 -0.94 -15.07 -6.77
C VAL A 35 -1.05 -14.12 -5.58
N THR A 36 -2.07 -14.32 -4.74
CA THR A 36 -2.30 -13.46 -3.56
C THR A 36 -1.08 -13.39 -2.64
N GLY A 37 -0.30 -14.48 -2.53
CA GLY A 37 0.95 -14.50 -1.78
C GLY A 37 1.96 -13.45 -2.25
N ASP A 38 2.15 -13.30 -3.56
CA ASP A 38 3.09 -12.32 -4.13
C ASP A 38 2.68 -10.87 -3.78
N ILE A 39 1.37 -10.61 -3.69
CA ILE A 39 0.83 -9.31 -3.31
C ILE A 39 1.13 -9.04 -1.82
N ILE A 40 0.90 -10.03 -0.95
CA ILE A 40 1.16 -9.93 0.49
C ILE A 40 2.65 -9.66 0.75
N GLU A 41 3.54 -10.34 0.02
CA GLU A 41 4.99 -10.12 0.10
C GLU A 41 5.42 -8.70 -0.33
N CYS A 42 4.63 -8.04 -1.18
CA CYS A 42 4.88 -6.67 -1.63
C CYS A 42 4.31 -5.59 -0.69
N LEU A 43 3.52 -5.94 0.34
CA LEU A 43 2.89 -4.97 1.24
C LEU A 43 3.92 -4.13 2.02
N GLY A 44 4.94 -4.76 2.60
CA GLY A 44 5.97 -4.05 3.37
C GLY A 44 6.72 -3.02 2.53
N LYS A 45 7.18 -3.42 1.34
CA LYS A 45 7.84 -2.52 0.37
C LYS A 45 6.94 -1.38 -0.09
N SER A 46 5.66 -1.67 -0.27
CA SER A 46 4.67 -0.66 -0.67
C SER A 46 4.38 0.33 0.44
N LEU A 47 4.38 -0.12 1.70
CA LEU A 47 4.25 0.76 2.86
C LEU A 47 5.48 1.65 3.02
N GLU A 48 6.71 1.11 2.90
CA GLU A 48 7.93 1.94 3.00
C GLU A 48 8.03 3.01 1.91
N ASP A 49 7.54 2.71 0.71
CA ASP A 49 7.48 3.68 -0.40
C ASP A 49 6.47 4.80 -0.15
N ILE A 50 5.35 4.50 0.52
CA ILE A 50 4.29 5.48 0.84
C ILE A 50 4.64 6.27 2.11
N CYS A 51 5.17 5.61 3.13
CA CYS A 51 5.53 6.16 4.43
C CYS A 51 6.88 5.59 4.86
N PRO A 52 7.99 6.25 4.50
CA PRO A 52 9.31 5.81 4.92
C PRO A 52 9.41 5.96 6.44
N ALA A 53 9.82 4.89 7.12
CA ALA A 53 9.94 4.85 8.59
C ALA A 53 10.82 5.98 9.18
N GLY A 54 11.70 6.60 8.38
CA GLY A 54 12.53 7.75 8.76
C GLY A 54 11.86 9.13 8.66
N SER A 55 10.65 9.23 8.10
CA SER A 55 9.98 10.54 7.88
C SER A 55 9.20 11.03 9.11
N CYS A 56 9.06 10.19 10.14
CA CYS A 56 8.31 10.46 11.37
C CYS A 56 9.24 10.90 12.53
N CYS A 57 10.30 11.66 12.21
CA CYS A 57 11.21 12.29 13.19
C CYS A 57 11.04 13.82 13.24
N LEU A 58 9.84 14.34 12.99
CA LEU A 58 9.50 15.75 13.22
C LEU A 58 8.59 15.90 14.44
#